data_AF-A0AAU9IXZ8-F1
#
_entry.id   AF-A0AAU9IXZ8-F1
#
_cell.length_a   1.000
_cell.length_b   1.000
_cell.length_c   1.000
_cell.angle_alpha   90.00
_cell.angle_beta   90.00
_cell.angle_gamma   90.00
#
_symmetry.space_group_name_H-M   'P 1'
#
loop_
_entity.id
_entity.type
_entity.pdbx_description
1 polymer ?
#
loop_
_entity_poly.entity_id
_entity_poly.type
_entity_poly.pdbx_seq_one_letter_code
_entity_poly.pdbx_strand_id
1 'polypeptide(L)'
;MGRTKGFKVLKKAAEEFVNFKPPKVSDKIHTHPKVLEIHNQLTKPLLPLKYKLQELPSPDTTWNTPLGGTNAIPFQISRTWTGNLPVYTEFRNDRSRKLTIIRKILGDVEEFKTELQKVVSNSPIYEKNGRIEVKGLHSESVKLWLRKLGF
;
A
#
# COMPACT_ATOMS: atom_id res chain seq x y z
N MET A 1 32.45 -18.45 -13.86
CA MET A 1 32.36 -16.97 -13.76
C MET A 1 31.40 -16.45 -14.83
N GLY A 2 30.16 -16.14 -14.45
CA GLY A 2 29.15 -15.62 -15.39
C GLY A 2 29.38 -14.13 -15.66
N ARG A 3 29.58 -13.76 -16.94
CA ARG A 3 29.65 -12.37 -17.39
C ARG A 3 28.27 -11.73 -17.26
N THR A 4 28.14 -10.68 -16.44
CA THR A 4 27.01 -9.76 -16.52
C THR A 4 27.11 -9.02 -17.85
N LYS A 5 26.21 -9.31 -18.79
CA LYS A 5 26.04 -8.46 -19.98
C LYS A 5 25.42 -7.15 -19.48
N GLY A 6 26.24 -6.13 -19.26
CA GLY A 6 25.75 -4.78 -18.99
C GLY A 6 24.84 -4.35 -20.13
N PHE A 7 23.58 -4.03 -19.82
CA PHE A 7 22.65 -3.48 -20.79
C PHE A 7 23.16 -2.10 -21.22
N LYS A 8 23.77 -2.01 -22.41
CA LYS A 8 24.11 -0.72 -23.02
C LYS A 8 22.81 -0.08 -23.50
N VAL A 9 22.34 0.95 -22.79
CA VAL A 9 21.29 1.82 -23.30
C VAL A 9 21.87 2.55 -24.52
N LEU A 10 21.26 2.34 -25.68
CA LEU A 10 21.66 3.04 -26.91
C LEU A 10 21.47 4.54 -26.69
N LYS A 11 22.44 5.37 -27.10
CA LYS A 11 22.39 6.84 -26.97
C LYS A 11 21.06 7.42 -27.48
N LYS A 12 20.54 6.85 -28.58
CA LYS A 12 19.23 7.15 -29.15
C LYS A 12 18.06 6.90 -28.19
N ALA A 13 18.05 5.79 -27.46
CA ALA A 13 17.00 5.48 -26.48
C ALA A 13 17.05 6.42 -25.27
N ALA A 14 18.24 6.85 -24.85
CA ALA A 14 18.39 7.87 -23.82
C ALA A 14 17.88 9.25 -24.29
N GLU A 15 18.19 9.63 -25.52
CA GLU A 15 17.70 10.87 -26.15
C GLU A 15 16.17 10.83 -26.36
N GLU A 16 15.60 9.70 -26.76
CA GLU A 16 14.15 9.49 -26.90
C GLU A 16 13.44 9.58 -25.55
N PHE A 17 14.04 9.03 -24.48
CA PHE A 17 13.48 9.12 -23.13
C PHE A 17 13.51 10.55 -22.59
N VAL A 18 14.63 11.27 -22.76
CA VAL A 18 14.76 12.68 -22.35
C VAL A 18 13.78 13.58 -23.10
N ASN A 19 13.50 13.28 -24.37
CA ASN A 19 12.57 14.04 -25.20
C ASN A 19 11.15 13.46 -25.21
N PHE A 20 10.85 12.47 -24.37
CA PHE A 20 9.51 11.89 -24.29
C PHE A 20 8.54 12.92 -23.73
N LYS A 21 7.72 13.50 -24.61
CA LYS A 21 6.54 14.23 -24.20
C LYS A 21 5.45 13.19 -23.97
N PRO A 22 4.95 13.02 -22.74
CA PRO A 22 3.81 12.14 -22.52
C PRO A 22 2.67 12.58 -23.44
N PRO A 23 1.93 11.62 -24.03
CA PRO A 23 0.78 11.97 -24.86
C PRO A 23 -0.16 12.87 -24.06
N LYS A 24 -0.74 13.88 -24.71
CA LYS A 24 -1.73 14.75 -24.07
C LYS A 24 -2.88 13.86 -23.61
N VAL A 25 -2.96 13.63 -22.30
CA VAL A 25 -4.10 12.95 -21.69
C VAL A 25 -5.29 13.87 -21.95
N SER A 26 -6.29 13.39 -22.70
CA SER A 26 -7.53 14.13 -22.89
C SER A 26 -8.16 14.41 -21.53
N ASP A 27 -8.35 15.69 -21.19
CA ASP A 27 -9.02 16.10 -19.94
C ASP A 27 -10.46 15.55 -19.85
N LYS A 28 -11.06 15.21 -20.99
CA LYS A 28 -12.43 14.71 -21.09
C LYS A 28 -12.44 13.19 -21.13
N ILE A 29 -12.58 12.58 -19.96
CA ILE A 29 -12.84 11.14 -19.83
C ILE A 29 -14.36 10.95 -19.98
N HIS A 30 -14.82 10.39 -21.10
CA HIS A 30 -16.23 10.06 -21.33
C HIS A 30 -16.60 8.80 -20.52
N THR A 31 -16.83 8.97 -19.22
CA THR A 31 -17.17 7.90 -18.28
C THR A 31 -18.36 8.29 -17.42
N HIS A 32 -19.01 7.28 -16.82
CA HIS A 32 -20.12 7.50 -15.89
C HIS A 32 -19.67 8.40 -14.71
N PRO A 33 -20.49 9.34 -14.21
CA PRO A 33 -20.11 10.30 -13.16
C PRO A 33 -19.53 9.64 -11.90
N LYS A 34 -20.09 8.50 -11.47
CA LYS A 34 -19.57 7.71 -10.35
C LYS A 34 -18.11 7.26 -10.51
N VAL A 35 -17.67 6.99 -11.74
CA VAL A 35 -16.28 6.63 -12.03
C VAL A 35 -15.37 7.85 -11.86
N LEU A 36 -15.83 9.03 -12.29
CA LEU A 36 -15.14 10.30 -12.09
C LEU A 36 -15.00 10.63 -10.60
N GLU A 37 -16.05 10.42 -9.80
CA GLU A 37 -16.01 10.61 -8.34
C GLU A 37 -14.95 9.71 -7.68
N ILE A 38 -14.94 8.42 -8.02
CA ILE A 38 -13.95 7.47 -7.51
C ILE A 38 -12.54 7.89 -7.93
N HIS A 39 -12.35 8.27 -9.19
CA HIS A 39 -11.06 8.74 -9.69
C HIS A 39 -10.59 9.96 -8.90
N ASN A 40 -11.43 10.99 -8.76
CA ASN A 40 -11.11 12.21 -8.03
C ASN A 40 -10.76 11.94 -6.56
N GLN A 41 -11.45 10.99 -5.92
CA GLN A 41 -11.12 10.55 -4.57
C GLN A 41 -9.72 9.91 -4.50
N LEU A 42 -9.41 8.99 -5.42
CA LEU A 42 -8.14 8.27 -5.45
C LEU A 42 -6.96 9.20 -5.78
N THR A 43 -7.16 10.17 -6.67
CA THR A 43 -6.11 11.12 -7.09
C THR A 43 -5.97 12.34 -6.19
N LYS A 44 -6.77 12.45 -5.13
CA LYS A 44 -6.65 13.55 -4.17
C LYS A 44 -5.26 13.53 -3.53
N PRO A 45 -4.59 14.70 -3.36
CA PRO A 45 -3.29 14.75 -2.70
C PRO A 45 -3.36 14.14 -1.31
N LEU A 46 -2.36 13.34 -0.99
CA LEU A 46 -2.27 12.61 0.27
C LEU A 46 -1.77 13.53 1.38
N LEU A 47 -2.38 13.41 2.56
CA LEU A 47 -1.87 14.04 3.77
C LEU A 47 -0.60 13.31 4.23
N PRO A 48 0.34 14.00 4.90
CA PRO A 48 1.50 13.35 5.48
C PRO A 48 1.09 12.32 6.55
N LEU A 49 1.91 11.27 6.69
CA LEU A 49 1.77 10.28 7.75
C LEU A 49 2.01 10.93 9.11
N LYS A 50 1.19 10.59 10.11
CA LYS A 50 1.33 11.13 11.46
C LYS A 50 2.46 10.45 12.21
N TYR A 51 2.62 9.14 12.00
CA TYR A 51 3.62 8.32 12.65
C TYR A 51 4.87 8.16 11.78
N LYS A 52 6.05 8.34 12.39
CA LYS A 52 7.33 8.19 11.70
C LYS A 52 7.60 6.72 11.40
N LEU A 53 8.19 6.47 10.24
CA LEU A 53 8.59 5.14 9.79
C LEU A 53 10.06 4.87 10.16
N GLN A 54 10.32 3.66 10.63
CA GLN A 54 11.66 3.16 10.93
C GLN A 54 12.30 2.58 9.65
N GLU A 55 13.63 2.57 9.60
CA GLU A 55 14.37 1.89 8.55
C GLU A 55 14.43 0.38 8.83
N LEU A 56 14.35 -0.43 7.77
CA LEU A 56 14.45 -1.88 7.89
C LEU A 56 15.93 -2.28 8.04
N PRO A 57 16.26 -3.23 8.94
CA PRO A 57 17.63 -3.73 9.08
C PRO A 57 18.08 -4.45 7.81
N SER A 58 19.39 -4.44 7.57
CA SER A 58 20.05 -5.23 6.53
C SER A 58 20.98 -6.24 7.21
N PRO A 59 20.68 -7.56 7.19
CA PRO A 59 19.63 -8.24 6.42
C PRO A 59 18.21 -8.13 7.00
N ASP A 60 17.20 -8.30 6.14
CA ASP A 60 15.78 -8.19 6.52
C ASP A 60 15.32 -9.37 7.37
N THR A 61 15.23 -9.15 8.69
CA THR A 61 14.72 -10.11 9.68
C THR A 61 13.26 -9.87 10.07
N THR A 62 12.62 -8.86 9.47
CA THR A 62 11.35 -8.27 9.96
C THR A 62 10.10 -9.04 9.51
N TRP A 63 10.28 -10.07 8.69
CA TRP A 63 9.21 -10.92 8.18
C TRP A 63 8.46 -11.63 9.30
N ASN A 64 9.18 -12.13 10.31
CA ASN A 64 8.61 -12.93 11.40
C ASN A 64 8.78 -12.26 12.77
N THR A 65 9.68 -11.28 12.89
CA THR A 65 9.98 -10.59 14.15
C THR A 65 9.62 -9.10 14.05
N PRO A 66 8.79 -8.55 14.96
CA PRO A 66 8.49 -7.12 14.99
C PRO A 66 9.72 -6.30 15.44
N LEU A 67 9.89 -5.08 14.91
CA LEU A 67 10.94 -4.16 15.40
C LEU A 67 10.59 -3.56 16.77
N GLY A 68 9.31 -3.48 17.11
CA GLY A 68 8.82 -2.81 18.31
C GLY A 68 8.80 -1.28 18.16
N GLY A 69 8.83 -0.57 19.30
CA GLY A 69 8.73 0.90 19.32
C GLY A 69 7.31 1.44 19.08
N THR A 70 6.28 0.60 19.19
CA THR A 70 4.89 0.94 18.85
C THR A 70 4.10 1.55 20.01
N ASN A 71 4.73 1.80 21.16
CA ASN A 71 4.04 2.24 22.40
C ASN A 71 3.33 3.60 22.27
N ALA A 72 3.78 4.45 21.34
CA ALA A 72 3.17 5.77 21.09
C ALA A 72 2.02 5.72 20.08
N ILE A 73 1.76 4.57 19.46
CA ILE A 73 0.72 4.40 18.44
C ILE A 73 -0.55 3.88 19.16
N PRO A 74 -1.73 4.51 18.95
CA PRO A 74 -2.95 4.19 19.69
C PRO A 74 -3.63 2.89 19.22
N PHE A 75 -3.15 2.30 18.13
CA PHE A 75 -3.57 1.00 17.62
C PHE A 75 -2.42 0.01 17.64
N GLN A 76 -2.76 -1.26 17.80
CA GLN A 76 -1.83 -2.36 17.76
C GLN A 76 -2.33 -3.45 16.82
N ILE A 77 -1.39 -4.12 16.16
CA ILE A 77 -1.69 -5.27 15.30
C ILE A 77 -0.95 -6.47 15.85
N SER A 78 -1.70 -7.51 16.20
CA SER A 78 -1.11 -8.76 16.67
C SER A 78 -0.77 -9.67 15.49
N ARG A 79 0.45 -10.22 15.49
CA ARG A 79 0.89 -11.20 14.48
C ARG A 79 0.13 -12.53 14.63
N THR A 80 0.19 -13.37 13.60
CA THR A 80 -0.30 -14.75 13.67
C THR A 80 0.57 -15.59 14.60
N TRP A 81 0.12 -16.79 14.95
CA TRP A 81 0.94 -17.74 15.72
C TRP A 81 2.31 -17.99 15.05
N THR A 82 2.34 -18.01 13.72
CA THR A 82 3.56 -18.17 12.91
C THR A 82 4.42 -16.91 12.82
N GLY A 83 4.03 -15.81 13.48
CA GLY A 83 4.74 -14.54 13.43
C GLY A 83 4.48 -13.71 12.16
N ASN A 84 3.50 -14.06 11.32
CA ASN A 84 3.21 -13.28 10.11
C ASN A 84 2.26 -12.11 10.38
N LEU A 85 2.36 -11.06 9.57
CA LEU A 85 1.39 -9.97 9.58
C LEU A 85 0.01 -10.45 9.09
N PRO A 86 -1.09 -10.08 9.78
CA PRO A 86 -2.45 -10.53 9.48
C PRO A 86 -3.08 -9.77 8.30
N VAL A 87 -2.35 -9.64 7.19
CA VAL A 87 -2.75 -8.93 5.97
C VAL A 87 -2.85 -9.92 4.81
N TYR A 88 -4.04 -10.05 4.25
CA TYR A 88 -4.39 -11.07 3.26
C TYR A 88 -4.98 -10.43 2.00
N THR A 89 -4.76 -11.06 0.86
CA THR A 89 -5.50 -10.78 -0.38
C THR A 89 -6.71 -11.69 -0.44
N GLU A 90 -7.86 -11.13 -0.78
CA GLU A 90 -9.12 -11.85 -0.89
C GLU A 90 -9.71 -11.60 -2.28
N PHE A 91 -10.17 -12.67 -2.92
CA PHE A 91 -10.85 -12.63 -4.22
C PHE A 91 -12.29 -13.12 -4.04
N ARG A 92 -13.27 -12.29 -4.40
CA ARG A 92 -14.70 -12.62 -4.38
C ARG A 92 -15.32 -12.45 -5.77
N ASN A 93 -16.48 -13.06 -5.99
CA ASN A 93 -17.26 -12.98 -7.23
C ASN A 93 -16.41 -13.30 -8.48
N ASP A 94 -15.85 -14.51 -8.53
CA ASP A 94 -14.96 -14.95 -9.62
C ASP A 94 -13.82 -13.94 -9.91
N ARG A 95 -13.08 -13.58 -8.85
CA ARG A 95 -11.93 -12.66 -8.88
C ARG A 95 -12.22 -11.22 -9.35
N SER A 96 -13.47 -10.88 -9.66
CA SER A 96 -13.87 -9.51 -10.02
C SER A 96 -13.71 -8.54 -8.84
N ARG A 97 -13.97 -9.01 -7.62
CA ARG A 97 -13.77 -8.25 -6.39
C ARG A 97 -12.44 -8.63 -5.75
N LYS A 98 -11.46 -7.73 -5.88
CA LYS A 98 -10.15 -7.84 -5.26
C LYS A 98 -10.12 -6.98 -4.01
N LEU A 99 -9.79 -7.59 -2.87
CA LEU A 99 -9.81 -6.94 -1.57
C LEU A 99 -8.49 -7.23 -0.85
N THR A 100 -8.07 -6.29 -0.01
CA THR A 100 -7.02 -6.51 0.98
C THR A 100 -7.68 -6.52 2.36
N ILE A 101 -7.51 -7.60 3.11
CA ILE A 101 -8.12 -7.80 4.42
C ILE A 101 -7.05 -7.70 5.49
N ILE A 102 -7.30 -6.87 6.50
CA ILE A 102 -6.42 -6.68 7.67
C ILE A 102 -7.20 -7.14 8.91
N ARG A 103 -6.61 -8.05 9.70
CA ARG A 103 -7.23 -8.62 10.91
C ARG A 103 -6.40 -8.31 12.15
N LYS A 104 -6.92 -8.67 13.33
CA LYS A 104 -6.22 -8.57 14.63
C LYS A 104 -5.76 -7.14 14.98
N ILE A 105 -6.61 -6.16 14.63
CA ILE A 105 -6.43 -4.77 15.01
C ILE A 105 -7.02 -4.60 16.41
N LEU A 106 -6.28 -3.94 17.29
CA LEU A 106 -6.65 -3.60 18.66
C LEU A 106 -6.42 -2.10 18.87
N GLY A 107 -7.12 -1.48 19.82
CA GLY A 107 -7.02 -0.05 20.11
C GLY A 107 -7.85 0.83 19.18
N ASP A 108 -7.33 1.98 18.79
CA ASP A 108 -8.06 2.99 18.01
C ASP A 108 -8.14 2.64 16.51
N VAL A 109 -9.29 2.09 16.11
CA VAL A 109 -9.58 1.68 14.73
C VAL A 109 -9.75 2.88 13.79
N GLU A 110 -10.24 4.02 14.28
CA GLU A 110 -10.47 5.21 13.46
C GLU A 110 -9.14 5.86 13.06
N GLU A 111 -8.20 5.96 13.99
CA GLU A 111 -6.85 6.42 13.71
C GLU A 111 -6.15 5.47 12.73
N PHE A 112 -6.31 4.15 12.91
CA PHE A 112 -5.76 3.17 11.98
C PHE A 112 -6.31 3.34 10.56
N LYS A 113 -7.63 3.53 10.40
CA LYS A 113 -8.25 3.78 9.09
C LYS A 113 -7.71 5.05 8.44
N THR A 114 -7.57 6.11 9.22
CA THR A 114 -7.09 7.42 8.73
C THR A 114 -5.65 7.32 8.22
N GLU A 115 -4.75 6.65 8.94
CA GLU A 115 -3.39 6.42 8.47
C GLU A 115 -3.33 5.44 7.30
N LEU A 116 -4.13 4.36 7.34
CA LEU A 116 -4.20 3.37 6.27
C LEU A 116 -4.64 4.01 4.95
N GLN A 117 -5.61 4.93 5.00
CA GLN A 117 -6.11 5.65 3.83
C GLN A 117 -5.01 6.39 3.07
N LYS A 118 -4.02 6.94 3.79
CA LYS A 118 -2.85 7.62 3.20
C LYS A 118 -1.94 6.63 2.47
N VAL A 119 -1.81 5.41 3.00
CA VAL A 119 -0.97 4.34 2.41
C VAL A 119 -1.62 3.73 1.16
N VAL A 120 -2.95 3.64 1.12
CA VAL A 120 -3.70 3.00 0.02
C VAL A 120 -4.29 4.00 -0.98
N SER A 121 -3.73 5.21 -1.07
CA SER A 121 -4.15 6.25 -2.05
C SER A 121 -5.65 6.58 -1.99
N ASN A 122 -6.19 6.81 -0.78
CA ASN A 122 -7.61 7.09 -0.56
C ASN A 122 -8.58 6.00 -1.06
N SER A 123 -8.10 4.77 -1.24
CA SER A 123 -8.94 3.64 -1.63
C SER A 123 -10.09 3.42 -0.63
N PRO A 124 -11.28 3.01 -1.09
CA PRO A 124 -12.40 2.75 -0.19
C PRO A 124 -12.07 1.68 0.86
N ILE A 125 -12.26 2.04 2.13
CA ILE A 125 -12.04 1.18 3.30
C ILE A 125 -13.41 0.86 3.91
N TYR A 126 -13.63 -0.42 4.21
CA TYR A 126 -14.84 -0.92 4.85
C TYR A 126 -14.48 -1.58 6.18
N GLU A 127 -15.03 -1.05 7.26
CA GLU A 127 -14.94 -1.68 8.56
C GLU A 127 -15.95 -2.83 8.69
N LYS A 128 -15.48 -3.96 9.23
CA LYS A 128 -16.27 -5.14 9.54
C LYS A 128 -15.89 -5.62 10.94
N ASN A 129 -16.73 -6.46 11.52
CA ASN A 129 -16.44 -7.00 12.84
C ASN A 129 -15.10 -7.76 12.85
N GLY A 130 -14.14 -7.27 13.64
CA GLY A 130 -12.79 -7.83 13.80
C GLY A 130 -11.84 -7.72 12.60
N ARG A 131 -12.19 -6.96 11.55
CA ARG A 131 -11.33 -6.78 10.37
C ARG A 131 -11.66 -5.52 9.58
N ILE A 132 -10.68 -5.08 8.78
CA ILE A 132 -10.85 -4.02 7.80
C ILE A 132 -10.66 -4.59 6.40
N GLU A 133 -11.56 -4.24 5.48
CA GLU A 133 -11.49 -4.61 4.07
C GLU A 133 -11.19 -3.36 3.23
N VAL A 134 -10.07 -3.36 2.51
CA VAL A 134 -9.71 -2.30 1.56
C VAL A 134 -10.01 -2.79 0.14
N LYS A 135 -10.64 -1.95 -0.68
CA LYS A 135 -10.83 -2.24 -2.11
C LYS A 135 -9.49 -2.18 -2.84
N GLY A 136 -9.14 -3.25 -3.56
CA GLY A 136 -7.88 -3.33 -4.33
C GLY A 136 -6.84 -4.27 -3.73
N LEU A 137 -5.74 -4.46 -4.47
CA LEU A 137 -4.60 -5.29 -4.07
C LEU A 137 -3.48 -4.40 -3.52
N HIS A 138 -3.49 -4.18 -2.20
CA HIS A 138 -2.56 -3.31 -1.49
C HIS A 138 -1.77 -4.07 -0.42
N SER A 139 -1.80 -5.40 -0.43
CA SER A 139 -1.22 -6.23 0.62
C SER A 139 0.26 -5.95 0.88
N GLU A 140 1.06 -5.76 -0.18
CA GLU A 140 2.50 -5.54 -0.03
C GLU A 140 2.80 -4.14 0.53
N SER A 141 2.12 -3.11 0.03
CA SER A 141 2.25 -1.73 0.54
C SER A 141 1.86 -1.66 2.02
N VAL A 142 0.77 -2.31 2.41
CA VAL A 142 0.31 -2.36 3.80
C VAL A 142 1.30 -3.14 4.67
N LYS A 143 1.77 -4.32 4.22
CA LYS A 143 2.78 -5.09 4.97
C LYS A 143 4.07 -4.31 5.16
N LEU A 144 4.55 -3.63 4.12
CA LEU A 144 5.74 -2.78 4.20
C LEU A 144 5.55 -1.65 5.22
N TRP A 145 4.41 -0.97 5.19
CA TRP A 145 4.09 0.08 6.13
C TRP A 145 4.04 -0.43 7.58
N LEU A 146 3.35 -1.54 7.83
CA LEU A 146 3.27 -2.14 9.18
C LEU A 146 4.63 -2.58 9.72
N ARG A 147 5.47 -3.19 8.86
CA ARG A 147 6.86 -3.54 9.22
C ARG A 147 7.66 -2.31 9.62
N LYS A 148 7.55 -1.23 8.84
CA LYS A 148 8.26 0.03 9.13
C LYS A 148 7.73 0.76 10.36
N LEU A 149 6.48 0.54 10.76
CA LEU A 149 5.98 1.02 12.06
C LEU A 149 6.50 0.20 13.24
N GLY A 150 6.89 -1.05 13.00
CA GLY A 150 7.46 -1.96 13.99
C GLY A 150 6.53 -3.07 14.46
N PHE A 151 5.42 -3.31 13.76
CA PHE A 151 4.46 -4.40 14.06
C PHE A 151 4.85 -5.76 13.50
#